data_AF-A0A3R7FJ72-F1
#
_entry.id   AF-A0A3R7FJ72-F1
#
_cell.length_a   1.000
_cell.length_b   1.000
_cell.length_c   1.000
_cell.angle_alpha   90.00
_cell.angle_beta   90.00
_cell.angle_gamma   90.00
#
_symmetry.space_group_name_H-M   'P 1'
#
loop_
_entity.id
_entity.type
_entity.pdbx_description
1 polymer ?
#
loop_
_entity_poly.entity_id
_entity_poly.type
_entity_poly.pdbx_seq_one_letter_code
_entity_poly.pdbx_strand_id
1 'polypeptide(L)'
;MKEWYEQIATLAILASYVTALQGADLVITGAFCATESYSVAESMGATWVPLYLGHRHLPTAEFPQWLLEDYMGNWFGFLNKRTRSFVRGQAWDKQHVHINEWRQNSLHLLPIASCYGMLDSLLSNNIIVFYYACSLLLAGPRRRGSLEYAPSKVVHIGFLVPTTPLLKPQPWKERVTTYIR
;
A
#
# COMPACT_ATOMS: atom_id res chain seq x y z
N MET A 1 -19.37 -16.06 -14.99
CA MET A 1 -18.46 -15.28 -14.09
C MET A 1 -17.11 -14.94 -14.72
N LYS A 2 -16.51 -15.80 -15.57
CA LYS A 2 -15.26 -15.48 -16.29
C LYS A 2 -15.43 -14.32 -17.29
N GLU A 3 -16.55 -14.26 -18.00
CA GLU A 3 -16.84 -13.26 -19.03
C GLU A 3 -16.97 -11.82 -18.49
N TRP A 4 -17.36 -11.64 -17.23
CA TRP A 4 -17.44 -10.31 -16.59
C TRP A 4 -16.05 -9.76 -16.24
N TYR A 5 -15.08 -10.65 -15.96
CA TYR A 5 -13.71 -10.32 -15.60
C TYR A 5 -12.84 -9.98 -16.82
N GLU A 6 -13.13 -10.58 -17.99
CA GLU A 6 -12.36 -10.36 -19.22
C GLU A 6 -12.72 -9.04 -19.93
N GLN A 7 -13.88 -8.44 -19.61
CA GLN A 7 -14.40 -7.26 -20.30
C GLN A 7 -14.36 -5.94 -19.52
N ILE A 8 -14.17 -5.94 -18.19
CA ILE A 8 -13.68 -4.72 -17.55
C ILE A 8 -12.20 -4.62 -17.92
N ALA A 9 -11.95 -4.05 -19.10
CA ALA A 9 -10.64 -3.97 -19.71
C ALA A 9 -9.65 -3.49 -18.66
N THR A 10 -8.69 -4.34 -18.28
CA THR A 10 -7.61 -4.01 -17.34
C THR A 10 -7.01 -2.64 -17.65
N LEU A 11 -6.87 -2.33 -18.95
CA LEU A 11 -6.44 -1.02 -19.45
C LEU A 11 -7.36 0.15 -19.08
N ALA A 12 -8.68 -0.03 -19.10
CA ALA A 12 -9.63 0.99 -18.66
C ALA A 12 -9.54 1.25 -17.15
N ILE A 13 -9.32 0.21 -16.35
CA ILE A 13 -9.04 0.38 -14.90
C ILE A 13 -7.73 1.16 -14.73
N LEU A 14 -6.66 0.78 -15.44
CA LEU A 14 -5.37 1.46 -15.35
C LEU A 14 -5.45 2.92 -15.82
N ALA A 15 -6.19 3.19 -16.91
CA ALA A 15 -6.46 4.55 -17.38
C ALA A 15 -7.23 5.37 -16.34
N SER A 16 -8.14 4.76 -15.58
CA SER A 16 -8.88 5.47 -14.53
C SER A 16 -7.97 6.03 -13.44
N TYR A 17 -6.84 5.37 -13.13
CA TYR A 17 -5.84 5.92 -12.20
C TYR A 17 -5.13 7.15 -12.77
N VAL A 18 -4.83 7.16 -14.07
CA VAL A 18 -4.22 8.33 -14.73
C VAL A 18 -5.15 9.53 -14.62
N THR A 19 -6.42 9.34 -14.98
CA THR A 19 -7.44 10.40 -14.90
C THR A 19 -7.67 10.86 -13.46
N ALA A 20 -7.74 9.93 -12.50
CA ALA A 20 -8.04 10.26 -11.10
C ALA A 20 -6.90 11.03 -10.40
N LEU A 21 -5.65 10.81 -10.82
CA LEU A 21 -4.47 11.41 -10.18
C LEU A 21 -3.92 12.61 -10.95
N GLN A 22 -4.48 12.93 -12.12
CA GLN A 22 -3.98 13.99 -12.99
C GLN A 22 -3.90 15.33 -12.25
N GLY A 23 -2.69 15.91 -12.23
CA GLY A 23 -2.43 17.20 -11.60
C GLY A 23 -2.36 17.18 -10.07
N ALA A 24 -2.35 16.00 -9.43
CA ALA A 24 -2.14 15.89 -8.00
C ALA A 24 -0.67 16.14 -7.62
N ASP A 25 -0.42 17.02 -6.66
CA ASP A 25 0.92 17.21 -6.08
C ASP A 25 1.29 16.10 -5.08
N LEU A 26 0.26 15.48 -4.47
CA LEU A 26 0.37 14.45 -3.45
C LEU A 26 -0.64 13.32 -3.71
N VAL A 27 -0.14 12.08 -3.76
CA VAL A 27 -0.93 10.87 -3.91
C VAL A 27 -0.82 10.02 -2.65
N ILE A 28 -1.94 9.83 -1.95
CA ILE A 28 -2.03 8.95 -0.78
C ILE A 28 -2.67 7.64 -1.22
N THR A 29 -2.00 6.52 -1.00
CA THR A 29 -2.49 5.21 -1.46
C THR A 29 -2.69 4.18 -0.38
N GLY A 30 -3.70 3.33 -0.58
CA GLY A 30 -3.84 2.06 0.11
C GLY A 30 -2.97 0.96 -0.50
N ALA A 31 -2.95 -0.18 0.18
CA ALA A 31 -2.02 -1.26 -0.12
C ALA A 31 -2.39 -2.16 -1.31
N PHE A 32 -3.62 -2.05 -1.83
CA PHE A 32 -4.10 -2.85 -2.95
C PHE A 32 -3.97 -2.15 -4.31
N CYS A 33 -3.83 -0.83 -4.32
CA CYS A 33 -3.64 0.00 -5.52
C CYS A 33 -2.26 0.69 -5.53
N ALA A 34 -1.32 0.17 -4.73
CA ALA A 34 -0.01 0.78 -4.52
C ALA A 34 0.82 0.78 -5.81
N THR A 35 0.74 -0.27 -6.63
CA THR A 35 1.51 -0.38 -7.88
C THR A 35 1.03 0.63 -8.92
N GLU A 36 -0.28 0.73 -9.10
CA GLU A 36 -0.92 1.61 -10.06
C GLU A 36 -0.69 3.08 -9.66
N SER A 37 -1.05 3.43 -8.43
CA SER A 37 -0.90 4.81 -7.93
C SER A 37 0.57 5.27 -7.90
N TYR A 38 1.51 4.40 -7.51
CA TYR A 38 2.93 4.73 -7.56
C TYR A 38 3.37 5.00 -8.98
N SER A 39 2.96 4.16 -9.94
CA SER A 39 3.36 4.32 -11.34
C SER A 39 2.88 5.66 -11.91
N VAL A 40 1.65 6.07 -11.64
CA VAL A 40 1.17 7.38 -12.12
C VAL A 40 1.86 8.53 -11.37
N ALA A 41 2.06 8.40 -10.05
CA ALA A 41 2.76 9.44 -9.28
C ALA A 41 4.21 9.63 -9.76
N GLU A 42 4.90 8.54 -10.07
CA GLU A 42 6.24 8.54 -10.65
C GLU A 42 6.25 9.22 -12.02
N SER A 43 5.25 8.97 -12.89
CA SER A 43 5.23 9.57 -14.23
C SER A 43 5.00 11.08 -14.22
N MET A 44 4.28 11.59 -13.21
CA MET A 44 4.01 13.03 -13.07
C MET A 44 4.98 13.74 -12.12
N GLY A 45 5.89 13.01 -11.45
CA GLY A 45 6.79 13.58 -10.44
C GLY A 45 6.08 14.03 -9.16
N ALA A 46 4.93 13.45 -8.84
CA ALA A 46 4.17 13.78 -7.63
C ALA A 46 4.75 13.10 -6.38
N THR A 47 4.50 13.69 -5.22
CA THR A 47 4.82 13.05 -3.94
C THR A 47 3.88 11.87 -3.74
N TRP A 48 4.43 10.69 -3.46
CA TRP A 48 3.64 9.47 -3.23
C TRP A 48 3.81 8.97 -1.79
N VAL A 49 2.68 8.76 -1.10
CA VAL A 49 2.64 8.38 0.31
C VAL A 49 1.81 7.10 0.48
N PRO A 50 2.45 5.96 0.80
CA PRO A 50 1.72 4.74 1.13
C PRO A 50 1.17 4.81 2.56
N LEU A 51 -0.16 4.85 2.68
CA LEU A 51 -0.89 4.86 3.94
C LEU A 51 -1.76 3.61 4.05
N TYR A 52 -1.33 2.66 4.86
CA TYR A 52 -1.98 1.36 5.01
C TYR A 52 -2.83 1.33 6.28
N LEU A 53 -4.07 0.90 6.11
CA LEU A 53 -5.04 0.78 7.20
C LEU A 53 -4.79 -0.51 7.98
N GLY A 54 -4.76 -0.39 9.31
CA GLY A 54 -4.55 -1.51 10.21
C GLY A 54 -3.15 -2.10 10.10
N HIS A 55 -3.05 -3.38 10.43
CA HIS A 55 -1.76 -4.03 10.61
C HIS A 55 -1.37 -4.89 9.40
N ARG A 56 -0.80 -4.25 8.37
CA ARG A 56 -0.36 -4.93 7.15
C ARG A 56 1.16 -4.96 7.05
N HIS A 57 1.79 -5.94 7.68
CA HIS A 57 3.25 -6.04 7.72
C HIS A 57 3.92 -6.01 6.34
N LEU A 58 4.90 -5.12 6.17
CA LEU A 58 5.98 -5.30 5.19
C LEU A 58 6.65 -6.66 5.40
N PRO A 59 7.35 -7.21 4.39
CA PRO A 59 8.01 -8.51 4.53
C PRO A 59 8.89 -8.56 5.79
N THR A 60 8.61 -9.53 6.67
CA THR A 60 9.30 -9.70 7.95
C THR A 60 9.32 -11.19 8.32
N ALA A 61 10.33 -11.60 9.07
CA ALA A 61 10.44 -12.95 9.64
C ALA A 61 9.50 -13.13 10.84
N GLU A 62 9.11 -12.05 11.52
CA GLU A 62 8.40 -12.10 12.81
C GLU A 62 6.91 -12.43 12.69
N PHE A 63 6.32 -12.20 11.52
CA PHE A 63 4.88 -12.36 11.32
C PHE A 63 4.58 -13.14 10.02
N PRO A 64 3.75 -14.20 10.08
CA PRO A 64 3.33 -14.95 8.89
C PRO A 64 2.53 -14.06 7.93
N GLN A 65 2.44 -14.46 6.66
CA GLN A 65 1.56 -13.78 5.69
C GLN A 65 0.13 -13.75 6.26
N TRP A 66 -0.54 -12.59 6.23
CA TRP A 66 -1.86 -12.39 6.85
C TRP A 66 -2.92 -13.47 6.54
N LEU A 67 -2.90 -14.02 5.32
CA LEU A 67 -3.79 -15.13 4.89
C LEU A 67 -3.46 -16.48 5.51
N LEU A 68 -2.25 -16.64 6.03
CA LEU A 68 -1.70 -17.86 6.61
C LEU A 68 -1.47 -17.71 8.11
N GLU A 69 -1.95 -16.63 8.72
CA GLU A 69 -1.69 -16.31 10.11
C GLU A 69 -2.21 -17.39 11.07
N ASP A 70 -3.37 -17.97 10.75
CA ASP A 70 -3.98 -19.04 11.55
C ASP A 70 -3.34 -20.42 11.31
N TYR A 71 -2.62 -20.60 10.20
CA TYR A 71 -2.05 -21.89 9.78
C TYR A 71 -0.56 -22.01 10.04
N MET A 72 0.17 -20.89 9.94
CA MET A 72 1.61 -20.81 10.15
C MET A 72 1.85 -20.15 11.49
N GLY A 73 1.77 -20.94 12.56
CA GLY A 73 2.27 -20.50 13.86
C GLY A 73 3.70 -19.97 13.77
N ASN A 74 4.13 -19.20 14.77
CA ASN A 74 5.36 -18.40 14.77
C ASN A 74 6.69 -19.20 14.85
N TRP A 75 6.75 -20.42 14.35
CA TRP A 75 7.79 -21.41 14.68
C TRP A 75 9.06 -21.27 13.84
N PHE A 76 9.01 -20.70 12.62
CA PHE A 76 10.18 -20.58 11.75
C PHE A 76 10.18 -19.29 10.90
N GLY A 77 10.86 -18.24 11.36
CA GLY A 77 10.86 -16.92 10.70
C GLY A 77 11.40 -16.90 9.26
N PHE A 78 12.27 -17.84 8.87
CA PHE A 78 12.72 -17.95 7.48
C PHE A 78 11.61 -18.45 6.53
N LEU A 79 10.69 -19.30 7.02
CA LEU A 79 9.53 -19.77 6.26
C LEU A 79 8.54 -18.62 6.04
N ASN A 80 8.40 -17.71 7.01
CA ASN A 80 7.58 -16.51 6.88
C ASN A 80 8.10 -15.60 5.75
N LYS A 81 9.42 -15.38 5.66
CA LYS A 81 10.01 -14.60 4.54
C LYS A 81 9.80 -15.29 3.19
N ARG A 82 10.06 -16.60 3.11
CA ARG A 82 9.93 -17.36 1.85
C ARG A 82 8.49 -17.46 1.33
N THR A 83 7.54 -17.80 2.20
CA THR A 83 6.12 -17.90 1.81
C THR A 83 5.56 -16.56 1.35
N ARG A 84 5.94 -15.47 2.01
CA ARG A 84 5.58 -14.12 1.60
C ARG A 84 6.15 -13.74 0.23
N SER A 85 7.42 -14.04 -0.03
CA SER A 85 8.02 -13.80 -1.36
C SER A 85 7.40 -14.67 -2.44
N PHE A 86 7.03 -15.92 -2.13
CA PHE A 86 6.36 -16.82 -3.06
C PHE A 86 4.94 -16.34 -3.43
N VAL A 87 4.08 -16.04 -2.44
CA VAL A 87 2.73 -15.54 -2.69
C VAL A 87 2.74 -14.23 -3.47
N ARG A 88 3.71 -13.35 -3.19
CA ARG A 88 3.86 -12.10 -3.95
C ARG A 88 4.38 -12.33 -5.36
N GLY A 89 5.36 -13.21 -5.54
CA GLY A 89 5.83 -13.60 -6.87
C GLY A 89 4.67 -14.07 -7.73
N GLN A 90 3.83 -14.98 -7.22
CA GLN A 90 2.65 -15.44 -7.96
C GLN A 90 1.61 -14.35 -8.25
N ALA A 91 1.40 -13.41 -7.32
CA ALA A 91 0.51 -12.29 -7.57
C ALA A 91 1.06 -11.37 -8.66
N TRP A 92 2.37 -11.11 -8.61
CA TRP A 92 3.07 -10.29 -9.60
C TRP A 92 3.13 -10.96 -10.97
N ASP A 93 3.38 -12.27 -11.04
CA ASP A 93 3.43 -13.03 -12.30
C ASP A 93 2.15 -12.85 -13.13
N LYS A 94 1.00 -12.72 -12.46
CA LYS A 94 -0.28 -12.47 -13.14
C LYS A 94 -0.49 -11.03 -13.59
N GLN A 95 0.13 -10.06 -12.91
CA GLN A 95 -0.11 -8.63 -13.13
C GLN A 95 0.97 -7.97 -13.98
N HIS A 96 2.21 -8.49 -13.96
CA HIS A 96 3.38 -7.80 -14.48
C HIS A 96 3.28 -7.47 -15.97
N VAL A 97 2.69 -8.36 -16.78
CA VAL A 97 2.53 -8.15 -18.23
C VAL A 97 1.74 -6.87 -18.49
N HIS A 98 0.54 -6.78 -17.92
CA HIS A 98 -0.35 -5.63 -18.12
C HIS A 98 0.20 -4.34 -17.49
N ILE A 99 0.81 -4.44 -16.30
CA ILE A 99 1.37 -3.27 -15.61
C ILE A 99 2.59 -2.73 -16.35
N ASN A 100 3.52 -3.57 -16.78
CA ASN A 100 4.72 -3.11 -17.48
C ASN A 100 4.39 -2.57 -18.86
N GLU A 101 3.49 -3.22 -19.60
CA GLU A 101 3.02 -2.73 -20.89
C GLU A 101 2.37 -1.34 -20.76
N TRP A 102 1.48 -1.16 -19.77
CA TRP A 102 0.86 0.13 -19.49
C TRP A 102 1.88 1.19 -19.03
N ARG A 103 2.82 0.84 -18.15
CA ARG A 103 3.89 1.76 -17.70
C ARG A 103 4.72 2.27 -18.88
N GLN A 104 5.09 1.40 -19.81
CA GLN A 104 5.89 1.79 -20.97
C GLN A 104 5.08 2.61 -21.97
N ASN A 105 3.88 2.13 -22.33
CA ASN A 105 3.12 2.69 -23.44
C ASN A 105 2.34 3.95 -23.05
N SER A 106 1.78 4.01 -21.84
CA SER A 106 0.91 5.11 -21.40
C SER A 106 1.60 6.10 -20.48
N LEU A 107 2.54 5.64 -19.64
CA LEU A 107 3.23 6.49 -18.66
C LEU A 107 4.66 6.87 -19.06
N HIS A 108 5.19 6.27 -20.13
CA HIS A 108 6.58 6.44 -20.59
C HIS A 108 7.63 6.12 -19.50
N LEU A 109 7.31 5.16 -18.64
CA LEU A 109 8.17 4.71 -17.56
C LEU A 109 8.86 3.38 -17.89
N LEU A 110 9.97 3.13 -17.21
CA LEU A 110 10.64 1.84 -17.27
C LEU A 110 9.77 0.73 -16.62
N PRO A 111 9.85 -0.50 -17.16
CA PRO A 111 9.18 -1.65 -16.56
C PRO A 111 9.78 -1.96 -15.19
N ILE A 112 8.96 -2.52 -14.30
CA ILE A 112 9.42 -2.97 -12.99
C ILE A 112 10.22 -4.26 -13.17
N ALA A 113 11.53 -4.19 -12.88
CA ALA A 113 12.46 -5.29 -13.10
C ALA A 113 12.42 -6.39 -12.01
N SER A 114 11.89 -6.09 -10.82
CA SER A 114 11.87 -7.05 -9.72
C SER A 114 10.88 -8.19 -9.98
N CYS A 115 11.32 -9.43 -9.77
CA CYS A 115 10.47 -10.62 -9.81
C CYS A 115 9.49 -10.68 -8.61
N TYR A 116 9.67 -9.85 -7.60
CA TYR A 116 8.76 -9.71 -6.45
C TYR A 116 7.81 -8.50 -6.59
N GLY A 117 7.86 -7.82 -7.73
CA GLY A 117 7.00 -6.69 -8.08
C GLY A 117 7.40 -5.38 -7.42
N MET A 118 6.49 -4.40 -7.51
CA MET A 118 6.75 -3.00 -7.11
C MET A 118 7.20 -2.87 -5.65
N LEU A 119 6.70 -3.70 -4.75
CA LEU A 119 7.03 -3.61 -3.33
C LEU A 119 8.53 -3.76 -3.07
N ASP A 120 9.24 -4.56 -3.85
CA ASP A 120 10.69 -4.74 -3.69
C ASP A 120 11.45 -3.47 -4.08
N SER A 121 11.04 -2.81 -5.17
CA SER A 121 11.52 -1.48 -5.57
C SER A 121 11.21 -0.42 -4.50
N LEU A 122 10.02 -0.49 -3.87
CA LEU A 122 9.66 0.42 -2.79
C LEU A 122 10.48 0.17 -1.51
N LEU A 123 10.78 -1.09 -1.19
CA LEU A 123 11.54 -1.46 0.00
C LEU A 123 13.01 -1.07 -0.10
N SER A 124 13.60 -1.27 -1.27
CA SER A 124 14.98 -0.87 -1.58
C SER A 124 15.18 0.65 -1.64
N ASN A 125 14.12 1.41 -1.91
CA ASN A 125 14.17 2.87 -1.89
C ASN A 125 14.08 3.41 -0.46
N ASN A 126 15.20 3.92 0.08
CA ASN A 126 15.25 4.44 1.45
C ASN A 126 14.49 5.76 1.67
N ILE A 127 14.09 6.45 0.60
CA ILE A 127 13.32 7.71 0.67
C ILE A 127 11.85 7.42 0.98
N ILE A 128 11.34 6.27 0.55
CA ILE A 128 9.93 5.92 0.68
C ILE A 128 9.63 5.39 2.08
N VAL A 129 8.79 6.13 2.81
CA VAL A 129 8.33 5.80 4.16
C VAL A 129 6.93 5.22 4.13
N PHE A 130 6.72 4.08 4.78
CA PHE A 130 5.42 3.43 4.91
C PHE A 130 4.68 3.93 6.16
N TYR A 131 3.48 4.47 5.97
CA TYR A 131 2.61 4.90 7.05
C TYR A 131 1.59 3.82 7.36
N TYR A 132 1.51 3.40 8.61
CA TYR A 132 0.49 2.48 9.08
C TYR A 132 -0.45 3.18 10.03
N ALA A 133 -1.71 3.28 9.64
CA ALA A 133 -2.76 3.75 10.52
C ALA A 133 -3.26 2.62 11.42
N CYS A 134 -2.61 2.50 12.58
CA CYS A 134 -2.90 1.54 13.63
C CYS A 134 -3.74 2.22 14.72
N SER A 135 -5.05 2.01 14.69
CA SER A 135 -5.93 2.30 15.84
C SER A 135 -6.32 0.99 16.52
N LEU A 136 -6.86 1.07 17.75
CA LEU A 136 -7.44 -0.10 18.41
C LEU A 136 -8.51 -0.77 17.55
N LEU A 137 -9.27 0.02 16.77
CA LEU A 137 -10.28 -0.48 15.85
C LEU A 137 -9.68 -1.28 14.69
N LEU A 138 -8.58 -0.80 14.11
CA LEU A 138 -7.99 -1.37 12.89
C LEU A 138 -6.93 -2.43 13.16
N ALA A 139 -6.25 -2.36 14.30
CA ALA A 139 -5.17 -3.25 14.67
C ALA A 139 -5.51 -4.12 15.90
N GLY A 140 -6.48 -3.76 16.73
CA GLY A 140 -6.77 -4.49 17.96
C GLY A 140 -5.71 -4.31 19.06
N PRO A 141 -5.95 -4.85 20.27
CA PRO A 141 -5.17 -4.51 21.46
C PRO A 141 -3.83 -5.23 21.58
N ARG A 142 -3.58 -6.28 20.79
CA ARG A 142 -2.43 -7.18 20.96
C ARG A 142 -1.40 -7.09 19.84
N ARG A 143 -1.58 -6.20 18.87
CA ARG A 143 -0.69 -6.09 17.71
C ARG A 143 0.48 -5.16 18.00
N ARG A 144 1.66 -5.54 17.51
CA ARG A 144 2.91 -4.79 17.65
C ARG A 144 3.63 -4.72 16.30
N GLY A 145 4.29 -3.61 16.00
CA GLY A 145 5.17 -3.50 14.83
C GLY A 145 6.32 -4.49 14.87
N SER A 146 6.89 -4.81 13.71
CA SER A 146 8.09 -5.66 13.63
C SER A 146 9.31 -4.90 14.12
N LEU A 147 10.17 -5.58 14.89
CA LEU A 147 11.46 -5.03 15.29
C LEU A 147 12.48 -5.02 14.15
N GLU A 148 12.20 -5.71 13.04
CA GLU A 148 13.08 -5.74 11.86
C GLU A 148 12.99 -4.47 11.00
N TYR A 149 11.98 -3.62 11.20
CA TYR A 149 11.84 -2.42 10.39
C TYR A 149 12.80 -1.33 10.87
N ALA A 150 13.58 -0.77 9.94
CA ALA A 150 14.35 0.43 10.22
C ALA A 150 13.39 1.56 10.67
N PRO A 151 13.73 2.35 11.71
CA PRO A 151 12.86 3.43 12.20
C PRO A 151 12.47 4.45 11.13
N SER A 152 13.33 4.65 10.13
CA SER A 152 13.08 5.55 8.99
C SER A 152 12.15 4.96 7.94
N LYS A 153 11.92 3.64 7.94
CA LYS A 153 11.18 2.95 6.88
C LYS A 153 9.69 2.88 7.14
N VAL A 154 9.30 2.84 8.41
CA VAL A 154 7.92 2.59 8.83
C VAL A 154 7.53 3.52 9.96
N VAL A 155 6.48 4.29 9.74
CA VAL A 155 5.86 5.15 10.75
C VAL A 155 4.50 4.58 11.10
N HIS A 156 4.30 4.30 12.39
CA HIS A 156 3.00 3.88 12.91
C HIS A 156 2.28 5.13 13.43
N ILE A 157 1.13 5.43 12.82
CA ILE A 157 0.24 6.54 13.20
C ILE A 157 -1.11 5.98 13.65
N GLY A 158 -1.94 6.80 14.29
CA GLY A 158 -3.32 6.45 14.62
C GLY A 158 -4.29 7.45 14.00
N PHE A 159 -5.43 6.97 13.49
CA PHE A 159 -6.55 7.88 13.26
C PHE A 159 -7.19 8.23 14.60
N LEU A 160 -7.28 9.52 14.89
CA LEU A 160 -8.12 10.02 15.96
C LEU A 160 -9.57 9.91 15.49
N VAL A 161 -10.31 8.93 16.02
CA VAL A 161 -11.77 8.88 15.85
C VAL A 161 -12.36 9.78 16.93
N PRO A 162 -13.08 10.87 16.57
CA PRO A 162 -13.74 11.70 17.57
C PRO A 162 -14.72 10.83 18.38
N THR A 163 -14.54 10.76 19.69
CA THR A 163 -15.46 10.04 20.60
C THR A 163 -16.70 10.87 20.92
N THR A 164 -16.69 12.15 20.58
CA THR A 164 -17.83 13.06 20.71
C THR A 164 -18.63 13.07 19.41
N PRO A 165 -19.96 12.87 19.44
CA PRO A 165 -20.79 13.04 18.25
C PRO A 165 -20.60 14.46 17.72
N LEU A 166 -20.26 14.58 16.43
CA LEU A 166 -20.10 15.87 15.77
C LEU A 166 -21.42 16.65 15.84
N LEU A 167 -21.46 17.72 16.63
CA LEU A 167 -22.57 18.68 16.66
C LEU A 167 -22.63 19.41 15.32
N LYS A 168 -23.40 18.85 14.37
CA LYS A 168 -23.59 19.30 12.98
C LYS A 168 -22.28 19.44 12.17
N PRO A 169 -22.31 19.17 10.84
CA PRO A 169 -21.13 19.37 10.01
C PRO A 169 -20.81 20.87 9.90
N GLN A 170 -19.87 21.37 10.69
CA GLN A 170 -19.26 22.68 10.47
C GLN A 170 -18.18 22.61 9.37
N PRO A 171 -18.04 23.69 8.57
CA PRO A 171 -17.14 23.74 7.43
C PRO A 171 -15.69 23.47 7.82
N TRP A 172 -15.02 22.69 6.97
CA TRP A 172 -13.69 22.10 7.17
C TRP A 172 -12.57 23.07 7.61
N LYS A 173 -12.70 24.37 7.31
CA LYS A 173 -11.68 25.39 7.63
C LYS A 173 -11.46 25.60 9.13
N GLU A 174 -12.43 25.26 9.98
CA GLU A 174 -12.34 25.51 11.43
C GLU A 174 -11.74 24.34 12.23
N ARG A 175 -11.53 23.16 11.62
CA ARG A 175 -11.08 21.96 12.35
C ARG A 175 -9.56 21.83 12.48
N VAL A 176 -8.77 22.44 11.59
CA VAL A 176 -7.32 22.19 11.53
C VAL A 176 -6.56 22.92 12.65
N THR A 177 -7.08 24.04 13.15
CA THR A 177 -6.43 24.86 14.19
C THR A 177 -6.50 24.28 15.60
N THR A 178 -7.40 23.34 15.88
CA THR A 178 -7.64 22.86 17.26
C THR A 178 -6.84 21.61 17.62
N TYR A 179 -6.33 20.87 16.64
CA TYR A 179 -5.63 19.59 16.87
C TYR A 179 -4.11 19.65 16.68
N ILE A 180 -3.54 20.84 16.47
CA ILE A 180 -2.09 21.07 16.46
C ILE A 180 -1.75 22.03 17.61
N ARG A 181 -1.58 21.46 18.81
CA ARG A 181 -0.83 22.03 19.93
C ARG A 181 -0.07 20.92 20.62
#